data_AF-A0A4Y2HJJ8-F1
#
_entry.id   AF-A0A4Y2HJJ8-F1
#
_cell.length_a   1.000
_cell.length_b   1.000
_cell.length_c   1.000
_cell.angle_alpha   90.00
_cell.angle_beta   90.00
_cell.angle_gamma   90.00
#
_symmetry.space_group_name_H-M   'P 1'
#
loop_
_entity.id
_entity.type
_entity.pdbx_description
1 polymer ?
#
loop_
_entity_poly.entity_id
_entity_poly.type
_entity_poly.pdbx_seq_one_letter_code
_entity_poly.pdbx_strand_id
1 'polypeptide(L)'
;MDDVFAGGDSLEEVRELQVQLIRSLARAGMELHKWRTNASNLRSNISEEKEHSFSCSSETKALGILWDHLPDCFSFKVLPSPQNTKRDVLSNIARIFDPFGLLGPVITVVKIFLQRLWKLKIDWNDSLPEREAEEWEKFLNSLHSINQLCIPRHVLCEFPENLEVHGFADASERAYGAIEYLKSSDGERNCVRLLCSKSRVAPLKSISLPKLELCAALLLVQLVKRVLCAIKLEINDIYLWFDSTIVLAWIQHEPWELKTFVANRSAAIQELTKKEQWFHVSSGNNPADVLSRVLASEKICNNELWWTGPSFLQADFPVPMSTPNSNDDVYFSELKTSKPIFLTLNAKEKELFIDCLLSVTNSYLKLIRVMSFIFRFIFNSRNPHSLRSGPLTGDKLKVASEYLIKEVQVREFSKEISALKKEILFRRVVI
;
A
#
# COMPACT_ATOMS: atom_id res chain seq x y z
N MET A 1 -16.62 -4.73 -28.06
CA MET A 1 -15.15 -4.80 -28.14
C MET A 1 -14.94 -5.39 -29.50
N ASP A 2 -14.51 -4.54 -30.43
CA ASP A 2 -14.75 -4.75 -31.86
C ASP A 2 -13.44 -5.10 -32.59
N ASP A 3 -12.31 -4.98 -31.87
CA ASP A 3 -10.96 -5.27 -32.34
C ASP A 3 -10.44 -6.57 -31.71
N VAL A 4 -9.70 -7.36 -32.49
CA VAL A 4 -8.99 -8.56 -32.03
C VAL A 4 -7.49 -8.30 -32.09
N PHE A 5 -6.81 -8.48 -30.95
CA PHE A 5 -5.36 -8.38 -30.85
C PHE A 5 -4.76 -9.77 -30.67
N ALA A 6 -3.84 -10.14 -31.55
CA ALA A 6 -3.10 -11.39 -31.50
C ALA A 6 -1.66 -11.16 -31.99
N GLY A 7 -0.76 -12.04 -31.57
CA GLY A 7 0.64 -12.04 -31.97
C GLY A 7 1.24 -13.43 -31.74
N GLY A 8 2.49 -13.59 -32.12
CA GLY A 8 3.27 -14.82 -31.99
C GLY A 8 4.75 -14.53 -32.21
N ASP A 9 5.59 -15.51 -31.92
CA ASP A 9 7.05 -15.34 -31.91
C ASP A 9 7.68 -15.61 -33.28
N SER A 10 6.90 -16.16 -34.22
CA SER A 10 7.32 -16.40 -35.61
C SER A 10 6.28 -15.94 -36.63
N LEU A 11 6.73 -15.63 -37.85
CA LEU A 11 5.83 -15.25 -38.94
C LEU A 11 4.88 -16.40 -39.32
N GLU A 12 5.37 -17.64 -39.24
CA GLU A 12 4.62 -18.85 -39.54
C GLU A 12 3.46 -19.03 -38.55
N GLU A 13 3.72 -18.91 -37.25
CA GLU A 13 2.72 -19.00 -36.20
C GLU A 13 1.64 -17.90 -36.36
N VAL A 14 2.07 -16.66 -36.61
CA VAL A 14 1.15 -15.54 -36.81
C VAL A 14 0.27 -15.75 -38.05
N ARG A 15 0.82 -16.32 -39.13
CA ARG A 15 0.04 -16.70 -40.33
C ARG A 15 -0.99 -17.77 -40.02
N GLU A 16 -0.59 -18.81 -39.29
CA GLU A 16 -1.50 -19.88 -38.92
C GLU A 16 -2.64 -19.34 -38.05
N LEU A 17 -2.33 -18.53 -37.04
CA LEU A 17 -3.31 -17.85 -36.19
C LEU A 17 -4.27 -17.00 -37.02
N GLN A 18 -3.77 -16.23 -37.98
CA GLN A 18 -4.59 -15.42 -38.88
C GLN A 18 -5.61 -16.29 -39.64
N VAL A 19 -5.16 -17.39 -40.25
CA VAL A 19 -6.02 -18.31 -41.01
C VAL A 19 -7.07 -18.96 -40.11
N GLN A 20 -6.66 -19.42 -38.92
CA GLN A 20 -7.56 -20.04 -37.95
C GLN A 20 -8.63 -19.05 -37.45
N LEU A 21 -8.25 -17.79 -37.21
CA LEU A 21 -9.16 -16.72 -36.76
C LEU A 21 -10.20 -16.40 -37.84
N ILE A 22 -9.76 -16.20 -39.08
CA ILE A 22 -10.65 -15.95 -40.23
C ILE A 22 -11.65 -17.10 -40.38
N ARG A 23 -11.19 -18.35 -40.38
CA ARG A 23 -12.05 -19.53 -40.52
C ARG A 23 -13.06 -19.63 -39.38
N SER A 24 -12.64 -19.38 -38.15
CA SER A 24 -13.51 -19.50 -36.97
C SER A 24 -14.61 -18.45 -36.96
N LEU A 25 -14.28 -17.19 -37.28
CA LEU A 25 -15.25 -16.11 -37.35
C LEU A 25 -16.17 -16.22 -38.57
N ALA A 26 -15.67 -16.69 -39.71
CA ALA A 26 -16.51 -16.97 -40.87
C ALA A 26 -17.61 -18.01 -40.58
N ARG A 27 -17.32 -19.03 -39.74
CA ARG A 27 -18.33 -20.00 -39.28
C ARG A 27 -19.43 -19.35 -38.43
N ALA A 28 -19.14 -18.24 -37.75
CA ALA A 28 -20.10 -17.44 -37.02
C ALA A 28 -20.78 -16.36 -37.89
N GLY A 29 -20.51 -16.35 -39.20
CA GLY A 29 -21.02 -15.32 -40.13
C GLY A 29 -20.36 -13.94 -39.96
N MET A 30 -19.18 -13.88 -39.32
CA MET A 30 -18.44 -12.65 -39.07
C MET A 30 -17.22 -12.57 -40.00
N GLU A 31 -17.16 -11.54 -40.84
CA GLU A 31 -15.98 -11.25 -41.66
C GLU A 31 -15.06 -10.24 -40.95
N LEU A 32 -13.75 -10.56 -40.90
CA LEU A 32 -12.74 -9.64 -40.41
C LEU A 32 -12.32 -8.65 -41.51
N HIS A 33 -12.30 -7.38 -41.16
CA HIS A 33 -11.85 -6.28 -42.02
C HIS A 33 -10.79 -5.46 -41.30
N LYS A 34 -10.04 -4.62 -42.05
CA LYS A 34 -9.04 -3.65 -41.52
C LYS A 34 -7.86 -4.30 -40.78
N TRP A 35 -7.14 -5.18 -41.46
CA TRP A 35 -5.93 -5.79 -40.93
C TRP A 35 -4.79 -4.77 -40.76
N ARG A 36 -4.08 -4.86 -39.64
CA ARG A 36 -2.87 -4.09 -39.34
C ARG A 36 -1.81 -5.03 -38.77
N THR A 37 -0.56 -4.84 -39.21
CA THR A 37 0.57 -5.68 -38.81
C THR A 37 1.85 -4.87 -38.88
N ASN A 38 2.77 -5.17 -37.96
CA ASN A 38 4.15 -4.69 -37.94
C ASN A 38 5.07 -5.48 -38.88
N ALA A 39 4.63 -6.64 -39.39
CA ALA A 39 5.38 -7.43 -40.36
C ALA A 39 4.87 -7.17 -41.79
N SER A 40 5.64 -6.44 -42.58
CA SER A 40 5.32 -6.12 -43.99
C SER A 40 5.03 -7.37 -44.84
N ASN A 41 5.73 -8.47 -44.58
CA ASN A 41 5.60 -9.77 -45.27
C ASN A 41 4.24 -10.47 -45.08
N LEU A 42 3.40 -10.01 -44.15
CA LEU A 42 2.05 -10.51 -43.94
C LEU A 42 0.98 -9.72 -44.72
N ARG A 43 1.34 -8.54 -45.26
CA ARG A 43 0.41 -7.68 -45.99
C ARG A 43 0.07 -8.18 -47.38
N SER A 44 1.04 -8.73 -48.10
CA SER A 44 0.91 -9.11 -49.51
C SER A 44 -0.21 -10.13 -49.80
N ASN A 45 -0.69 -10.84 -48.76
CA ASN A 45 -1.73 -11.86 -48.89
C ASN A 45 -3.14 -11.36 -48.56
N ILE A 46 -3.27 -10.10 -48.10
CA ILE A 46 -4.57 -9.49 -47.84
C ILE A 46 -4.91 -8.69 -49.10
N SER A 47 -5.89 -9.16 -49.89
CA SER A 47 -6.29 -8.51 -51.14
C SER A 47 -6.45 -7.00 -50.96
N GLU A 48 -5.68 -6.23 -51.75
CA GLU A 48 -5.69 -4.76 -51.77
C GLU A 48 -7.11 -4.18 -51.97
N GLU A 49 -8.04 -4.97 -52.52
CA GLU A 49 -9.43 -4.58 -52.79
C GLU A 49 -10.32 -4.39 -51.54
N LYS A 50 -9.94 -4.88 -50.35
CA LYS A 50 -10.71 -4.67 -49.10
C LYS A 50 -10.16 -3.57 -48.19
N GLU A 51 -9.08 -2.88 -48.58
CA GLU A 51 -8.65 -1.64 -47.92
C GLU A 51 -9.52 -0.47 -48.40
N HIS A 52 -10.74 -0.36 -47.86
CA HIS A 52 -11.48 0.89 -47.98
C HIS A 52 -10.64 2.03 -47.40
N SER A 53 -10.17 2.87 -48.31
CA SER A 53 -9.41 4.09 -48.11
C SER A 53 -10.00 4.94 -46.98
N PHE A 54 -9.41 4.83 -45.79
CA PHE A 54 -9.53 5.84 -44.75
C PHE A 54 -8.13 6.30 -44.39
N SER A 55 -7.79 7.45 -44.97
CA SER A 55 -6.64 8.32 -44.69
C SER A 55 -5.27 7.67 -44.46
N CYS A 56 -4.32 8.10 -45.28
CA CYS A 56 -2.87 7.91 -45.16
C CYS A 56 -2.32 8.39 -43.80
N SER A 57 -2.54 7.64 -42.73
CA SER A 57 -1.79 7.74 -41.49
C SER A 57 -1.53 6.33 -40.99
N SER A 58 -0.26 5.99 -40.74
CA SER A 58 0.19 4.72 -40.16
C SER A 58 -0.37 4.46 -38.75
N GLU A 59 -1.02 5.45 -38.14
CA GLU A 59 -1.54 5.40 -36.79
C GLU A 59 -2.97 4.85 -36.71
N THR A 60 -3.19 3.92 -35.79
CA THR A 60 -4.52 3.41 -35.44
C THR A 60 -4.73 3.49 -33.93
N LYS A 61 -5.97 3.58 -33.46
CA LYS A 61 -6.22 3.49 -32.01
C LYS A 61 -6.33 2.02 -31.60
N ALA A 62 -5.39 1.55 -30.78
CA ALA A 62 -5.47 0.25 -30.12
C ALA A 62 -5.94 0.45 -28.67
N LEU A 63 -7.15 -0.01 -28.36
CA LEU A 63 -7.77 0.14 -27.02
C LEU A 63 -7.80 1.60 -26.50
N GLY A 64 -7.85 2.58 -27.40
CA GLY A 64 -7.90 4.01 -27.07
C GLY A 64 -6.54 4.73 -27.08
N ILE A 65 -5.41 4.02 -27.13
CA ILE A 65 -4.07 4.58 -27.32
C ILE A 65 -3.71 4.59 -28.81
N LEU A 66 -2.94 5.56 -29.29
CA LEU A 66 -2.44 5.53 -30.66
C LEU A 66 -1.29 4.54 -30.78
N TRP A 67 -1.38 3.65 -31.76
CA TRP A 67 -0.38 2.66 -32.11
C TRP A 67 0.01 2.88 -33.56
N ASP A 68 1.30 3.16 -33.77
CA ASP A 68 1.92 3.06 -35.08
C ASP A 68 2.46 1.64 -35.23
N HIS A 69 1.84 0.89 -36.13
CA HIS A 69 2.15 -0.52 -36.34
C HIS A 69 3.47 -0.71 -37.08
N LEU A 70 3.97 0.27 -37.85
CA LEU A 70 5.21 0.10 -38.61
C LEU A 70 6.46 0.06 -37.70
N PRO A 71 6.70 1.06 -36.81
CA PRO A 71 7.77 0.98 -35.83
C PRO A 71 7.39 0.17 -34.58
N ASP A 72 6.14 -0.30 -34.49
CA ASP A 72 5.55 -0.95 -33.32
C ASP A 72 5.66 -0.12 -32.02
N CYS A 73 5.18 1.13 -32.11
CA CYS A 73 5.28 2.08 -31.01
C CYS A 73 3.92 2.68 -30.66
N PHE A 74 3.74 2.96 -29.37
CA PHE A 74 2.69 3.83 -28.88
C PHE A 74 3.08 5.30 -29.05
N SER A 75 2.08 6.11 -29.38
CA SER A 75 2.19 7.56 -29.45
C SER A 75 0.98 8.21 -28.77
N PHE A 76 1.10 9.51 -28.51
CA PHE A 76 0.03 10.30 -27.92
C PHE A 76 -0.21 11.52 -28.80
N LYS A 77 -1.47 11.86 -29.06
CA LYS A 77 -1.84 13.11 -29.74
C LYS A 77 -2.69 13.96 -28.83
N VAL A 78 -2.10 15.06 -28.37
CA VAL A 78 -2.74 16.08 -27.57
C VAL A 78 -2.98 17.30 -28.47
N LEU A 79 -4.24 17.64 -28.64
CA LEU A 79 -4.70 18.86 -29.32
C LEU A 79 -5.37 19.73 -28.26
N PRO A 80 -4.61 20.60 -27.57
CA PRO A 80 -5.15 21.42 -26.50
C PRO A 80 -6.18 22.42 -27.04
N SER A 81 -7.31 22.56 -26.33
CA SER A 81 -8.27 23.64 -26.58
C SER A 81 -7.93 24.84 -25.69
N PRO A 82 -7.89 26.08 -26.22
CA PRO A 82 -7.48 27.28 -25.48
C PRO A 82 -8.53 27.81 -24.48
N GLN A 83 -9.57 27.04 -24.19
CA GLN A 83 -10.63 27.48 -23.28
C GLN A 83 -10.22 27.32 -21.82
N ASN A 84 -10.52 28.35 -21.02
CA ASN A 84 -9.99 28.56 -19.67
C ASN A 84 -11.08 28.49 -18.60
N THR A 85 -11.90 27.42 -18.61
CA THR A 85 -12.80 27.11 -17.47
C THR A 85 -12.35 25.84 -16.75
N LYS A 86 -12.81 25.64 -15.52
CA LYS A 86 -12.56 24.38 -14.78
C LYS A 86 -13.06 23.15 -15.55
N ARG A 87 -14.19 23.27 -16.27
CA ARG A 87 -14.72 22.21 -17.16
C ARG A 87 -13.77 21.90 -18.31
N ASP A 88 -13.20 22.93 -18.93
CA ASP A 88 -12.30 22.75 -20.08
C ASP A 88 -10.97 22.15 -19.66
N VAL A 89 -10.46 22.57 -18.49
CA VAL A 89 -9.30 21.92 -17.86
C VAL A 89 -9.57 20.43 -17.73
N LEU A 90 -10.67 20.04 -17.07
CA LEU A 90 -11.04 18.63 -16.88
C LEU A 90 -11.20 17.87 -18.21
N SER A 91 -11.84 18.49 -19.20
CA SER A 91 -12.03 17.94 -20.53
C SER A 91 -10.68 17.65 -21.22
N ASN A 92 -9.75 18.61 -21.17
CA ASN A 92 -8.40 18.44 -21.71
C ASN A 92 -7.64 17.31 -20.99
N ILE A 93 -7.77 17.15 -19.66
CA ILE A 93 -7.17 16.00 -18.94
C ILE A 93 -7.74 14.69 -19.47
N ALA A 94 -9.06 14.60 -19.60
CA ALA A 94 -9.76 13.37 -19.99
C ALA A 94 -9.43 12.94 -21.42
N ARG A 95 -9.01 13.87 -22.29
CA ARG A 95 -8.53 13.58 -23.65
C ARG A 95 -7.18 12.86 -23.67
N ILE A 96 -6.37 13.00 -22.61
CA ILE A 96 -5.10 12.28 -22.47
C ILE A 96 -5.42 10.89 -21.90
N PHE A 97 -5.75 9.96 -22.80
CA PHE A 97 -6.03 8.58 -22.43
C PHE A 97 -4.72 7.79 -22.25
N ASP A 98 -4.35 7.53 -21.01
CA ASP A 98 -3.11 6.84 -20.62
C ASP A 98 -3.43 5.72 -19.60
N PRO A 99 -3.84 4.53 -20.07
CA PRO A 99 -4.23 3.43 -19.20
C PRO A 99 -3.04 2.82 -18.43
N PHE A 100 -1.84 2.88 -19.01
CA PHE A 100 -0.61 2.33 -18.41
C PHE A 100 0.13 3.35 -17.52
N GLY A 101 -0.22 4.64 -17.57
CA GLY A 101 0.49 5.66 -16.81
C GLY A 101 1.87 6.00 -17.40
N LEU A 102 2.09 5.83 -18.70
CA LEU A 102 3.35 6.17 -19.37
C LEU A 102 3.63 7.68 -19.31
N LEU A 103 2.56 8.49 -19.32
CA LEU A 103 2.59 9.94 -19.12
C LEU A 103 2.28 10.31 -17.66
N GLY A 104 2.48 9.38 -16.72
CA GLY A 104 2.19 9.55 -15.30
C GLY A 104 2.66 10.90 -14.71
N PRO A 105 3.91 11.36 -14.95
CA PRO A 105 4.39 12.65 -14.45
C PRO A 105 3.55 13.82 -14.96
N VAL A 106 3.26 13.85 -16.27
CA VAL A 106 2.43 14.88 -16.91
C VAL A 106 1.04 14.88 -16.31
N ILE A 107 0.39 13.72 -16.23
CA ILE A 107 -0.97 13.59 -15.70
C ILE A 107 -1.02 14.00 -14.21
N THR A 108 0.06 13.77 -13.46
CA THR A 108 0.14 14.15 -12.05
C THR A 108 0.17 15.67 -11.87
N VAL A 109 0.90 16.41 -12.73
CA VAL A 109 0.87 17.89 -12.77
C VAL A 109 -0.57 18.37 -12.83
N VAL A 110 -1.33 17.80 -13.77
CA VAL A 110 -2.68 18.24 -14.10
C VAL A 110 -3.67 17.88 -13.00
N LYS A 111 -3.55 16.69 -12.41
CA LYS A 111 -4.39 16.31 -11.26
C LYS A 111 -4.16 17.22 -10.05
N ILE A 112 -2.91 17.64 -9.80
CA ILE A 112 -2.60 18.60 -8.74
C ILE A 112 -3.19 19.97 -9.05
N PHE A 113 -3.06 20.44 -10.30
CA PHE A 113 -3.66 21.69 -10.75
C PHE A 113 -5.19 21.67 -10.56
N LEU A 114 -5.84 20.58 -10.96
CA LEU A 114 -7.27 20.40 -10.76
C LEU A 114 -7.63 20.45 -9.26
N GLN A 115 -6.87 19.79 -8.38
CA GLN A 115 -7.08 19.88 -6.93
C GLN A 115 -6.99 21.33 -6.41
N ARG A 116 -6.07 22.14 -6.96
CA ARG A 116 -5.97 23.57 -6.63
C ARG A 116 -7.20 24.35 -7.07
N LEU A 117 -7.72 24.13 -8.28
CA LEU A 117 -8.96 24.78 -8.74
C LEU A 117 -10.15 24.46 -7.83
N TRP A 118 -10.25 23.22 -7.32
CA TRP A 118 -11.26 22.85 -6.34
C TRP A 118 -11.12 23.61 -5.02
N LYS A 119 -9.90 23.90 -4.56
CA LYS A 119 -9.65 24.69 -3.35
C LYS A 119 -10.08 26.16 -3.52
N LEU A 120 -9.99 26.69 -4.73
CA LEU A 120 -10.42 28.05 -5.06
C LEU A 120 -11.94 28.20 -5.13
N LYS A 121 -12.70 27.08 -5.10
CA LYS A 121 -14.17 27.04 -5.17
C LYS A 121 -14.75 27.74 -6.42
N ILE A 122 -14.00 27.72 -7.53
CA ILE A 122 -14.44 28.21 -8.84
C ILE A 122 -15.54 27.29 -9.37
N ASP A 123 -16.61 27.83 -9.97
CA ASP A 123 -17.65 26.99 -10.59
C ASP A 123 -17.19 26.37 -11.92
N TRP A 124 -17.99 25.46 -12.48
CA TRP A 124 -17.59 24.69 -13.66
C TRP A 124 -17.32 25.53 -14.90
N ASN A 125 -18.11 26.57 -15.11
CA ASN A 125 -18.09 27.39 -16.32
C ASN A 125 -17.44 28.76 -16.08
N ASP A 126 -16.99 29.03 -14.85
CA ASP A 126 -16.29 30.25 -14.54
C ASP A 126 -14.90 30.24 -15.17
N SER A 127 -14.49 31.41 -15.65
CA SER A 127 -13.12 31.63 -16.11
C SER A 127 -12.13 31.40 -14.97
N LEU A 128 -11.00 30.79 -15.28
CA LEU A 128 -9.88 30.67 -14.34
C LEU A 128 -9.37 32.07 -13.94
N PRO A 129 -8.96 32.28 -12.67
CA PRO A 129 -8.24 33.49 -12.30
C PRO A 129 -6.95 33.63 -13.11
N GLU A 130 -6.49 34.86 -13.31
CA GLU A 130 -5.39 35.22 -14.22
C GLU A 130 -4.15 34.34 -14.01
N ARG A 131 -3.71 34.19 -12.75
CA ARG A 131 -2.55 33.36 -12.42
C ARG A 131 -2.72 31.90 -12.84
N GLU A 132 -3.85 31.28 -12.52
CA GLU A 132 -4.16 29.90 -12.89
C GLU A 132 -4.32 29.74 -14.41
N ALA A 133 -4.88 30.73 -15.10
CA ALA A 133 -5.00 30.75 -16.55
C ALA A 133 -3.62 30.80 -17.22
N GLU A 134 -2.70 31.65 -16.76
CA GLU A 134 -1.32 31.70 -17.27
C GLU A 134 -0.55 30.40 -17.01
N GLU A 135 -0.68 29.83 -15.80
CA GLU A 135 -0.06 28.54 -15.47
C GLU A 135 -0.62 27.42 -16.37
N TRP A 136 -1.93 27.45 -16.65
CA TRP A 136 -2.60 26.48 -17.52
C TRP A 136 -2.17 26.63 -18.98
N GLU A 137 -2.09 27.84 -19.51
CA GLU A 137 -1.65 28.11 -20.87
C GLU A 137 -0.20 27.66 -21.10
N LYS A 138 0.70 27.96 -20.15
CA LYS A 138 2.09 27.45 -20.17
C LYS A 138 2.11 25.93 -20.22
N PHE A 139 1.26 25.28 -19.43
CA PHE A 139 1.14 23.83 -19.45
C PHE A 139 0.62 23.31 -20.81
N LEU A 140 -0.45 23.88 -21.37
CA LEU A 140 -0.97 23.47 -22.68
C LEU A 140 0.09 23.61 -23.80
N ASN A 141 0.87 24.69 -23.78
CA ASN A 141 1.95 24.90 -24.74
C ASN A 141 3.02 23.80 -24.63
N SER A 142 3.38 23.44 -23.40
CA SER A 142 4.37 22.39 -23.13
C SER A 142 3.92 20.98 -23.59
N LEU A 143 2.61 20.71 -23.69
CA LEU A 143 2.07 19.40 -24.10
C LEU A 143 2.39 19.04 -25.55
N HIS A 144 2.71 20.00 -26.42
CA HIS A 144 3.05 19.71 -27.82
C HIS A 144 4.25 18.78 -27.95
N SER A 145 5.18 18.81 -26.98
CA SER A 145 6.34 17.92 -26.91
C SER A 145 5.96 16.43 -26.80
N ILE A 146 4.81 16.12 -26.19
CA ILE A 146 4.30 14.76 -26.02
C ILE A 146 3.90 14.13 -27.36
N ASN A 147 3.52 14.96 -28.34
CA ASN A 147 3.17 14.48 -29.68
C ASN A 147 4.36 13.86 -30.43
N GLN A 148 5.58 14.07 -29.94
CA GLN A 148 6.81 13.53 -30.50
C GLN A 148 7.24 12.21 -29.83
N LEU A 149 6.53 11.76 -28.78
CA LEU A 149 6.86 10.53 -28.08
C LEU A 149 6.59 9.30 -28.96
N CYS A 150 7.61 8.46 -29.05
CA CYS A 150 7.57 7.16 -29.69
C CYS A 150 8.01 6.12 -28.67
N ILE A 151 7.04 5.40 -28.09
CA ILE A 151 7.29 4.47 -26.98
C ILE A 151 7.16 3.04 -27.53
N PRO A 152 8.24 2.24 -27.55
CA PRO A 152 8.17 0.85 -28.01
C PRO A 152 7.08 0.07 -27.28
N ARG A 153 6.18 -0.59 -28.04
CA ARG A 153 5.13 -1.43 -27.46
C ARG A 153 5.72 -2.73 -26.89
N HIS A 154 6.69 -3.30 -27.60
CA HIS A 154 7.36 -4.53 -27.18
C HIS A 154 8.37 -4.20 -26.07
N VAL A 155 8.23 -4.88 -24.93
CA VAL A 155 8.96 -4.57 -23.69
C VAL A 155 10.07 -5.58 -23.35
N LEU A 156 10.16 -6.68 -24.09
CA LEU A 156 11.14 -7.75 -23.89
C LEU A 156 12.34 -7.59 -24.85
N CYS A 157 13.47 -8.20 -24.50
CA CYS A 157 14.50 -8.54 -25.49
C CYS A 157 14.09 -9.77 -26.32
N GLU A 158 14.83 -10.05 -27.38
CA GLU A 158 14.66 -11.27 -28.15
C GLU A 158 15.10 -12.48 -27.30
N PHE A 159 14.23 -13.50 -27.22
CA PHE A 159 14.48 -14.75 -26.50
C PHE A 159 14.99 -14.58 -25.05
N PRO A 160 14.19 -13.94 -24.16
CA PRO A 160 14.60 -13.71 -22.79
C PRO A 160 14.73 -15.03 -22.01
N GLU A 161 15.86 -15.22 -21.34
CA GLU A 161 16.11 -16.34 -20.42
C GLU A 161 15.67 -16.02 -18.99
N ASN A 162 15.75 -14.74 -18.60
CA ASN A 162 15.40 -14.26 -17.26
C ASN A 162 14.53 -13.00 -17.31
N LEU A 163 13.46 -12.99 -16.51
CA LEU A 163 12.53 -11.87 -16.38
C LEU A 163 12.42 -11.42 -14.92
N GLU A 164 12.73 -10.15 -14.68
CA GLU A 164 12.70 -9.52 -13.37
C GLU A 164 11.76 -8.31 -13.38
N VAL A 165 10.93 -8.18 -12.34
CA VAL A 165 10.08 -7.00 -12.16
C VAL A 165 10.70 -6.08 -11.13
N HIS A 166 10.91 -4.82 -11.49
CA HIS A 166 11.46 -3.80 -10.59
C HIS A 166 10.44 -2.70 -10.34
N GLY A 167 9.94 -2.66 -9.11
CA GLY A 167 8.99 -1.67 -8.65
C GLY A 167 9.64 -0.57 -7.83
N PHE A 168 9.34 0.69 -8.11
CA PHE A 168 9.79 1.83 -7.31
C PHE A 168 8.60 2.65 -6.83
N ALA A 169 8.69 3.21 -5.63
CA ALA A 169 7.69 4.12 -5.12
C ALA A 169 8.31 5.33 -4.45
N ASP A 170 7.53 6.41 -4.42
CA ASP A 170 7.92 7.64 -3.75
C ASP A 170 6.68 8.49 -3.40
N ALA A 171 6.85 9.38 -2.43
CA ALA A 171 5.84 10.35 -2.04
C ALA A 171 6.42 11.74 -1.76
N SER A 172 5.64 12.74 -2.13
CA SER A 172 5.82 14.13 -1.74
C SER A 172 4.55 14.63 -1.04
N GLU A 173 4.61 15.84 -0.48
CA GLU A 173 3.45 16.51 0.09
C GLU A 173 2.33 16.80 -0.93
N ARG A 174 2.64 16.72 -2.23
CA ARG A 174 1.70 17.03 -3.33
C ARG A 174 1.10 15.77 -3.94
N ALA A 175 1.88 14.72 -4.10
CA ALA A 175 1.45 13.48 -4.73
C ALA A 175 2.35 12.32 -4.31
N TYR A 176 1.85 11.10 -4.46
CA TYR A 176 2.62 9.88 -4.30
C TYR A 176 2.34 8.94 -5.46
N GLY A 177 3.31 8.09 -5.76
CA GLY A 177 3.25 7.25 -6.95
C GLY A 177 4.12 6.02 -6.87
N ALA A 178 3.88 5.14 -7.83
CA ALA A 178 4.63 3.92 -8.05
C ALA A 178 4.89 3.77 -9.55
N ILE A 179 6.03 3.18 -9.88
CA ILE A 179 6.45 2.86 -11.23
C ILE A 179 7.00 1.43 -11.26
N GLU A 180 6.77 0.73 -12.37
CA GLU A 180 7.16 -0.66 -12.55
C GLU A 180 7.89 -0.82 -13.87
N TYR A 181 9.07 -1.45 -13.80
CA TYR A 181 9.88 -1.82 -14.95
C TYR A 181 9.92 -3.33 -15.10
N LEU A 182 10.00 -3.79 -16.34
CA LEU A 182 10.38 -5.15 -16.68
C LEU A 182 11.82 -5.14 -17.15
N LYS A 183 12.65 -5.97 -16.53
CA LYS A 183 13.97 -6.29 -16.98
C LYS A 183 13.93 -7.68 -17.61
N SER A 184 14.40 -7.76 -18.84
CA SER A 184 14.56 -9.00 -19.59
C SER A 184 16.02 -9.19 -19.95
N SER A 185 16.54 -10.39 -19.77
CA SER A 185 17.94 -10.73 -20.04
C SER A 185 18.03 -11.96 -20.93
N ASP A 186 18.90 -11.91 -21.93
CA ASP A 186 19.26 -13.05 -22.80
C ASP A 186 20.60 -13.70 -22.39
N GLY A 187 21.11 -13.36 -21.21
CA GLY A 187 22.41 -13.83 -20.70
C GLY A 187 23.62 -12.93 -21.07
N GLU A 188 23.52 -12.13 -22.13
CA GLU A 188 24.57 -11.17 -22.53
C GLU A 188 24.12 -9.71 -22.38
N ARG A 189 22.84 -9.43 -22.57
CA ARG A 189 22.25 -8.10 -22.63
C ARG A 189 21.02 -8.00 -21.75
N ASN A 190 20.98 -6.92 -20.96
CA ASN A 190 19.83 -6.54 -20.16
C ASN A 190 19.01 -5.48 -20.90
N CYS A 191 17.72 -5.74 -21.09
CA CYS A 191 16.74 -4.78 -21.61
C CYS A 191 15.78 -4.40 -20.50
N VAL A 192 15.78 -3.11 -20.12
CA VAL A 192 14.90 -2.56 -19.07
C VAL A 192 13.92 -1.60 -19.71
N ARG A 193 12.62 -1.85 -19.52
CA ARG A 193 11.54 -1.03 -20.09
C ARG A 193 10.47 -0.73 -19.05
N LEU A 194 9.97 0.51 -19.06
CA LEU A 194 8.81 0.91 -18.28
C LEU A 194 7.57 0.11 -18.72
N LEU A 195 6.96 -0.63 -17.78
CA LEU A 195 5.68 -1.30 -18.02
C LEU A 195 4.52 -0.36 -17.77
N CYS A 196 4.45 0.18 -16.56
CA CYS A 196 3.36 1.03 -16.14
C CYS A 196 3.73 1.90 -14.95
N SER A 197 2.90 2.90 -14.69
CA SER A 197 3.01 3.71 -13.49
C SER A 197 1.64 4.10 -12.96
N LYS A 198 1.60 4.46 -11.68
CA LYS A 198 0.38 4.96 -11.04
C LYS A 198 0.69 6.07 -10.07
N SER A 199 -0.05 7.17 -10.18
CA SER A 199 0.01 8.29 -9.24
C SER A 199 -1.33 8.60 -8.60
N ARG A 200 -1.26 9.15 -7.38
CA ARG A 200 -2.37 9.72 -6.62
C ARG A 200 -1.95 11.07 -6.06
N VAL A 201 -2.86 12.04 -6.11
CA VAL A 201 -2.65 13.35 -5.46
C VAL A 201 -2.76 13.16 -3.96
N ALA A 202 -1.90 13.84 -3.20
CA ALA A 202 -1.93 13.77 -1.74
C ALA A 202 -3.30 14.25 -1.22
N PRO A 203 -3.85 13.61 -0.16
CA PRO A 203 -5.12 14.01 0.42
C PRO A 203 -5.10 15.47 0.91
N LEU A 204 -6.25 16.14 0.85
CA LEU A 204 -6.40 17.50 1.39
C LEU A 204 -6.19 17.56 2.90
N LYS A 205 -6.57 16.49 3.61
CA LYS A 205 -6.27 16.34 5.03
C LYS A 205 -4.80 15.97 5.16
N SER A 206 -4.03 16.85 5.78
CA SER A 206 -2.61 16.63 6.00
C SER A 206 -2.36 15.33 6.77
N ILE A 207 -1.46 14.54 6.25
CA ILE A 207 -0.85 13.38 6.89
C ILE A 207 0.66 13.55 6.77
N SER A 208 1.41 12.93 7.69
CA SER A 208 2.87 13.06 7.68
C SER A 208 3.47 12.45 6.41
N LEU A 209 4.62 12.97 5.99
CA LEU A 209 5.32 12.49 4.81
C LEU A 209 5.61 10.97 4.88
N PRO A 210 6.10 10.39 5.99
CA PRO A 210 6.28 8.94 6.09
C PRO A 210 5.01 8.12 5.91
N LYS A 211 3.84 8.67 6.29
CA LYS A 211 2.54 8.02 6.06
C LYS A 211 2.11 8.08 4.60
N LEU A 212 2.46 9.13 3.88
CA LEU A 212 2.28 9.22 2.41
C LEU A 212 3.21 8.25 1.70
N GLU A 213 4.47 8.21 2.11
CA GLU A 213 5.48 7.26 1.62
C GLU A 213 5.00 5.81 1.79
N LEU A 214 4.46 5.44 2.95
CA LEU A 214 3.87 4.12 3.17
C LEU A 214 2.63 3.86 2.28
N CYS A 215 1.88 4.90 1.91
CA CYS A 215 0.80 4.77 0.94
C CYS A 215 1.33 4.56 -0.49
N ALA A 216 2.49 5.13 -0.83
CA ALA A 216 3.18 4.87 -2.11
C ALA A 216 3.66 3.42 -2.18
N ALA A 217 4.27 2.92 -1.11
CA ALA A 217 4.66 1.52 -1.00
C ALA A 217 3.47 0.55 -1.16
N LEU A 218 2.33 0.84 -0.51
CA LEU A 218 1.12 0.05 -0.70
C LEU A 218 0.56 0.15 -2.14
N LEU A 219 0.65 1.32 -2.78
CA LEU A 219 0.23 1.51 -4.16
C LEU A 219 1.09 0.66 -5.11
N LEU A 220 2.40 0.58 -4.86
CA LEU A 220 3.34 -0.21 -5.65
C LEU A 220 3.00 -1.69 -5.64
N VAL A 221 2.85 -2.30 -4.46
CA VAL A 221 2.54 -3.74 -4.38
C VAL A 221 1.20 -4.10 -5.00
N GLN A 222 0.22 -3.18 -4.93
CA GLN A 222 -1.06 -3.33 -5.61
C GLN A 222 -0.93 -3.24 -7.13
N LEU A 223 -0.03 -2.38 -7.62
CA LEU A 223 0.27 -2.25 -9.05
C LEU A 223 0.93 -3.52 -9.58
N VAL A 224 2.04 -3.93 -8.95
CA VAL A 224 2.80 -5.13 -9.29
C VAL A 224 1.90 -6.36 -9.32
N LYS A 225 1.08 -6.58 -8.27
CA LYS A 225 0.13 -7.70 -8.26
C LYS A 225 -0.81 -7.68 -9.47
N ARG A 226 -1.35 -6.51 -9.82
CA ARG A 226 -2.27 -6.38 -10.95
C ARG A 226 -1.59 -6.66 -12.28
N VAL A 227 -0.36 -6.19 -12.45
CA VAL A 227 0.43 -6.42 -13.66
C VAL A 227 0.79 -7.89 -13.79
N LEU A 228 1.31 -8.52 -12.74
CA LEU A 228 1.63 -9.96 -12.74
C LEU A 228 0.42 -10.83 -13.09
N CYS A 229 -0.77 -10.50 -12.57
CA CYS A 229 -2.01 -11.20 -12.96
C CYS A 229 -2.40 -11.00 -14.43
N ALA A 230 -1.94 -9.91 -15.08
CA ALA A 230 -2.32 -9.55 -16.43
C ALA A 230 -1.31 -10.01 -17.50
N ILE A 231 0.00 -9.93 -17.23
CA ILE A 231 1.04 -10.12 -18.25
C ILE A 231 1.22 -11.58 -18.70
N LYS A 232 0.74 -12.56 -17.93
CA LYS A 232 0.85 -14.01 -18.24
C LYS A 232 2.27 -14.46 -18.64
N LEU A 233 3.28 -13.78 -18.11
CA LEU A 233 4.69 -14.15 -18.24
C LEU A 233 5.12 -14.84 -16.95
N GLU A 234 6.05 -15.78 -17.08
CA GLU A 234 6.73 -16.37 -15.92
C GLU A 234 7.82 -15.39 -15.47
N ILE A 235 7.64 -14.80 -14.30
CA ILE A 235 8.58 -13.83 -13.72
C ILE A 235 9.45 -14.57 -12.70
N ASN A 236 10.76 -14.49 -12.87
CA ASN A 236 11.75 -15.14 -12.01
C ASN A 236 11.83 -14.44 -10.66
N ASP A 237 12.03 -13.12 -10.67
CA ASP A 237 12.26 -12.32 -9.47
C ASP A 237 11.50 -10.99 -9.47
N ILE A 238 11.20 -10.51 -8.26
CA ILE A 238 10.50 -9.23 -8.03
C ILE A 238 11.28 -8.44 -6.98
N TYR A 239 11.69 -7.24 -7.35
CA TYR A 239 12.46 -6.32 -6.52
C TYR A 239 11.68 -5.03 -6.31
N LEU A 240 11.50 -4.62 -5.06
CA LEU A 240 10.73 -3.44 -4.66
C LEU A 240 11.65 -2.44 -3.97
N TRP A 241 11.73 -1.24 -4.53
CA TRP A 241 12.71 -0.24 -4.16
C TRP A 241 12.03 0.96 -3.51
N PHE A 242 12.62 1.42 -2.40
CA PHE A 242 12.16 2.58 -1.66
C PHE A 242 13.33 3.35 -1.07
N ASP A 243 13.23 4.68 -0.99
CA ASP A 243 14.31 5.54 -0.49
C ASP A 243 14.14 5.93 0.98
N SER A 244 12.92 5.85 1.52
CA SER A 244 12.69 6.10 2.95
C SER A 244 12.93 4.86 3.80
N THR A 245 13.99 4.95 4.61
CA THR A 245 14.39 3.93 5.58
C THR A 245 13.35 3.73 6.68
N ILE A 246 12.55 4.75 7.03
CA ILE A 246 11.45 4.66 7.99
C ILE A 246 10.37 3.70 7.47
N VAL A 247 9.97 3.85 6.21
CA VAL A 247 8.96 2.98 5.61
C VAL A 247 9.48 1.56 5.45
N LEU A 248 10.73 1.39 5.01
CA LEU A 248 11.36 0.07 4.99
C LEU A 248 11.34 -0.57 6.38
N ALA A 249 11.72 0.16 7.44
CA ALA A 249 11.66 -0.34 8.81
C ALA A 249 10.23 -0.75 9.22
N TRP A 250 9.20 0.05 8.88
CA TRP A 250 7.80 -0.30 9.14
C TRP A 250 7.28 -1.51 8.37
N ILE A 251 7.81 -1.76 7.17
CA ILE A 251 7.48 -2.96 6.37
C ILE A 251 8.17 -4.19 6.96
N GLN A 252 9.37 -4.05 7.53
CA GLN A 252 10.08 -5.14 8.19
C GLN A 252 9.50 -5.49 9.57
N HIS A 253 8.80 -4.55 10.22
CA HIS A 253 8.24 -4.72 11.56
C HIS A 253 6.96 -5.55 11.60
N GLU A 254 6.62 -6.07 12.79
CA GLU A 254 5.35 -6.76 12.99
C GLU A 254 4.18 -5.75 13.10
N PRO A 255 3.10 -5.91 12.31
CA PRO A 255 2.00 -4.94 12.26
C PRO A 255 1.31 -4.69 13.60
N TRP A 256 1.19 -5.70 14.48
CA TRP A 256 0.47 -5.54 15.75
C TRP A 256 1.17 -4.61 16.73
N GLU A 257 2.46 -4.35 16.55
CA GLU A 257 3.27 -3.46 17.38
C GLU A 257 3.19 -2.00 16.92
N LEU A 258 2.67 -1.75 15.71
CA LEU A 258 2.52 -0.42 15.13
C LEU A 258 1.13 0.17 15.43
N LYS A 259 1.01 1.49 15.42
CA LYS A 259 -0.29 2.20 15.49
C LYS A 259 -1.12 1.91 14.25
N THR A 260 -2.45 1.98 14.40
CA THR A 260 -3.45 1.47 13.45
C THR A 260 -3.23 1.87 11.99
N PHE A 261 -2.87 3.13 11.71
CA PHE A 261 -2.67 3.58 10.32
C PHE A 261 -1.52 2.85 9.62
N VAL A 262 -0.39 2.75 10.32
CA VAL A 262 0.85 2.12 9.83
C VAL A 262 0.66 0.60 9.83
N ALA A 263 0.17 0.04 10.94
CA ALA A 263 -0.13 -1.39 11.10
C ALA A 263 -0.97 -1.95 9.94
N ASN A 264 -2.11 -1.32 9.63
CA ASN A 264 -3.01 -1.84 8.60
C ASN A 264 -2.37 -1.82 7.20
N ARG A 265 -1.51 -0.85 6.91
CA ARG A 265 -0.82 -0.74 5.60
C ARG A 265 0.38 -1.67 5.51
N SER A 266 1.18 -1.76 6.57
CA SER A 266 2.27 -2.75 6.67
C SER A 266 1.74 -4.17 6.53
N ALA A 267 0.62 -4.51 7.19
CA ALA A 267 -0.03 -5.81 7.05
C ALA A 267 -0.48 -6.07 5.61
N ALA A 268 -1.12 -5.10 4.95
CA ALA A 268 -1.55 -5.24 3.56
C ALA A 268 -0.35 -5.37 2.59
N ILE A 269 0.78 -4.73 2.87
CA ILE A 269 2.02 -4.89 2.10
C ILE A 269 2.60 -6.30 2.29
N GLN A 270 2.68 -6.77 3.53
CA GLN A 270 3.20 -8.10 3.89
C GLN A 270 2.30 -9.25 3.40
N GLU A 271 1.00 -9.01 3.19
CA GLU A 271 0.09 -9.99 2.58
C GLU A 271 0.38 -10.18 1.08
N LEU A 272 0.88 -9.14 0.41
CA LEU A 272 1.12 -9.13 -1.03
C LEU A 272 2.57 -9.43 -1.42
N THR A 273 3.50 -9.26 -0.49
CA THR A 273 4.95 -9.30 -0.75
C THR A 273 5.70 -9.90 0.42
N LYS A 274 6.88 -10.44 0.15
CA LYS A 274 7.80 -10.92 1.17
C LYS A 274 8.73 -9.79 1.61
N LYS A 275 9.17 -9.84 2.86
CA LYS A 275 10.07 -8.83 3.45
C LYS A 275 11.41 -8.73 2.71
N GLU A 276 11.87 -9.83 2.14
CA GLU A 276 13.15 -9.94 1.42
C GLU A 276 13.11 -9.29 0.02
N GLN A 277 11.91 -8.95 -0.48
CA GLN A 277 11.75 -8.28 -1.77
C GLN A 277 11.95 -6.77 -1.69
N TRP A 278 12.13 -6.20 -0.49
CA TRP A 278 12.20 -4.76 -0.26
C TRP A 278 13.65 -4.28 -0.07
N PHE A 279 14.07 -3.36 -0.92
CA PHE A 279 15.42 -2.84 -1.00
C PHE A 279 15.45 -1.31 -0.88
N HIS A 280 16.54 -0.80 -0.34
CA HIS A 280 16.78 0.63 -0.30
C HIS A 280 17.38 1.14 -1.62
N VAL A 281 16.88 2.27 -2.11
CA VAL A 281 17.47 3.02 -3.23
C VAL A 281 17.72 4.46 -2.80
N SER A 282 18.82 5.08 -3.22
CA SER A 282 19.01 6.52 -2.99
C SER A 282 18.00 7.34 -3.82
N SER A 283 17.45 8.43 -3.28
CA SER A 283 16.46 9.27 -4.00
C SER A 283 16.92 9.71 -5.40
N GLY A 284 18.21 10.05 -5.58
CA GLY A 284 18.74 10.41 -6.92
C GLY A 284 18.62 9.32 -7.99
N ASN A 285 18.47 8.05 -7.58
CA ASN A 285 18.27 6.90 -8.45
C ASN A 285 16.83 6.36 -8.39
N ASN A 286 15.90 7.07 -7.73
CA ASN A 286 14.51 6.65 -7.60
C ASN A 286 13.67 7.27 -8.74
N PRO A 287 13.28 6.52 -9.79
CA PRO A 287 12.45 7.06 -10.86
C PRO A 287 11.06 7.51 -10.39
N ALA A 288 10.56 7.02 -9.24
CA ALA A 288 9.29 7.45 -8.69
C ALA A 288 9.30 8.92 -8.21
N ASP A 289 10.47 9.51 -7.94
CA ASP A 289 10.60 10.95 -7.65
C ASP A 289 10.07 11.81 -8.81
N VAL A 290 10.22 11.34 -10.05
CA VAL A 290 9.71 12.03 -11.24
C VAL A 290 8.18 12.16 -11.20
N LEU A 291 7.50 11.17 -10.61
CA LEU A 291 6.04 11.19 -10.41
C LEU A 291 5.63 12.07 -9.24
N SER A 292 6.29 11.93 -8.10
CA SER A 292 5.86 12.58 -6.86
C SER A 292 6.19 14.09 -6.86
N ARG A 293 7.34 14.48 -7.43
CA ARG A 293 7.86 15.87 -7.41
C ARG A 293 7.45 16.69 -8.61
N VAL A 294 6.81 16.05 -9.59
CA VAL A 294 6.16 16.69 -10.75
C VAL A 294 7.19 17.27 -11.71
N LEU A 295 7.49 16.53 -12.78
CA LEU A 295 8.34 17.00 -13.87
C LEU A 295 7.57 17.85 -14.88
N ALA A 296 8.22 18.87 -15.45
CA ALA A 296 7.70 19.57 -16.63
C ALA A 296 7.57 18.59 -17.81
N SER A 297 6.46 18.67 -18.54
CA SER A 297 6.14 17.79 -19.68
C SER A 297 7.24 17.74 -20.73
N GLU A 298 7.87 18.88 -21.07
CA GLU A 298 8.97 18.96 -22.03
C GLU A 298 10.18 18.09 -21.67
N LYS A 299 10.39 17.83 -20.37
CA LYS A 299 11.51 17.03 -19.90
C LYS A 299 11.23 15.54 -19.93
N ILE A 300 9.98 15.10 -20.08
CA ILE A 300 9.65 13.67 -20.03
C ILE A 300 10.25 12.92 -21.24
N CYS A 301 10.27 13.54 -22.42
CA CYS A 301 10.70 12.87 -23.65
C CYS A 301 12.16 12.40 -23.58
N ASN A 302 13.03 13.17 -22.91
CA ASN A 302 14.46 12.88 -22.80
C ASN A 302 14.86 12.39 -21.40
N ASN A 303 13.91 11.93 -20.59
CA ASN A 303 14.20 11.46 -19.23
C ASN A 303 14.52 9.96 -19.24
N GLU A 304 15.80 9.62 -19.35
CA GLU A 304 16.26 8.22 -19.33
C GLU A 304 15.86 7.51 -18.03
N LEU A 305 16.02 8.16 -16.88
CA LEU A 305 15.63 7.59 -15.59
C LEU A 305 14.15 7.15 -15.59
N TRP A 306 13.26 7.91 -16.23
CA TRP A 306 11.85 7.55 -16.37
C TRP A 306 11.62 6.35 -17.31
N TRP A 307 12.27 6.31 -18.48
CA TRP A 307 11.96 5.31 -19.51
C TRP A 307 12.72 3.99 -19.35
N THR A 308 13.98 4.05 -18.92
CA THR A 308 14.89 2.90 -18.82
C THR A 308 15.30 2.58 -17.39
N GLY A 309 14.83 3.36 -16.42
CA GLY A 309 15.17 3.17 -15.01
C GLY A 309 16.60 3.60 -14.67
N PRO A 310 17.03 3.42 -13.41
CA PRO A 310 18.39 3.76 -13.02
C PRO A 310 19.40 2.81 -13.65
N SER A 311 20.61 3.32 -13.92
CA SER A 311 21.67 2.60 -14.64
C SER A 311 22.05 1.27 -14.00
N PHE A 312 21.88 1.14 -12.69
CA PHE A 312 22.16 -0.10 -11.97
C PHE A 312 21.26 -1.27 -12.40
N LEU A 313 20.07 -1.02 -12.95
CA LEU A 313 19.22 -2.09 -13.51
C LEU A 313 19.80 -2.70 -14.79
N GLN A 314 20.69 -1.99 -15.47
CA GLN A 314 21.35 -2.51 -16.68
C GLN A 314 22.54 -3.41 -16.35
N ALA A 315 23.05 -3.35 -15.12
CA ALA A 315 24.14 -4.20 -14.66
C ALA A 315 23.60 -5.47 -13.95
N ASP A 316 24.43 -6.51 -13.90
CA ASP A 316 24.16 -7.71 -13.09
C ASP A 316 24.34 -7.34 -11.62
N PHE A 317 23.22 -7.25 -10.93
CA PHE A 317 23.15 -6.63 -9.62
C PHE A 317 22.87 -7.66 -8.52
N PRO A 318 23.61 -7.61 -7.40
CA PRO A 318 22.96 -7.65 -6.10
C PRO A 318 23.41 -6.45 -5.24
N VAL A 319 22.48 -5.57 -4.85
CA VAL A 319 22.78 -4.50 -3.87
C VAL A 319 22.76 -5.21 -2.53
N PRO A 320 23.80 -5.07 -1.70
CA PRO A 320 23.70 -5.52 -0.32
C PRO A 320 22.53 -4.80 0.36
N MET A 321 21.66 -5.60 0.98
CA MET A 321 20.60 -5.13 1.87
C MET A 321 21.22 -4.28 2.99
N SER A 322 21.12 -2.96 2.88
CA SER A 322 21.34 -2.09 4.03
C SER A 322 20.19 -2.32 4.99
N THR A 323 20.42 -2.97 6.13
CA THR A 323 19.42 -3.00 7.20
C THR A 323 19.16 -1.55 7.62
N PRO A 324 17.92 -1.05 7.55
CA PRO A 324 17.63 0.33 7.94
C PRO A 324 17.90 0.48 9.44
N ASN A 325 19.01 1.15 9.79
CA ASN A 325 19.29 1.56 11.16
C ASN A 325 18.40 2.77 11.51
N SER A 326 17.12 2.55 11.82
CA SER A 326 16.22 3.66 12.16
C SER A 326 16.30 4.01 13.65
N ASN A 327 17.33 4.75 14.05
CA ASN A 327 17.36 5.51 15.31
C ASN A 327 16.49 6.79 15.21
N ASP A 328 15.37 6.73 14.49
CA ASP A 328 14.56 7.89 14.13
C ASP A 328 13.35 8.04 15.08
N ASP A 329 13.20 9.20 15.69
CA ASP A 329 12.09 9.52 16.59
C ASP A 329 10.72 9.31 15.92
N VAL A 330 10.63 9.56 14.61
CA VAL A 330 9.39 9.38 13.85
C VAL A 330 9.00 7.90 13.79
N TYR A 331 9.97 7.01 13.61
CA TYR A 331 9.76 5.57 13.66
C TYR A 331 9.24 5.13 15.04
N PHE A 332 9.93 5.51 16.12
CA PHE A 332 9.53 5.16 17.48
C PHE A 332 8.16 5.73 17.86
N SER A 333 7.80 6.90 17.32
CA SER A 333 6.51 7.53 17.60
C SER A 333 5.31 6.70 17.11
N GLU A 334 5.48 5.84 16.10
CA GLU A 334 4.42 5.00 15.55
C GLU A 334 4.36 3.60 16.16
N LEU A 335 5.31 3.25 17.05
CA LEU A 335 5.19 2.05 17.88
C LEU A 335 4.10 2.26 18.94
N LYS A 336 3.32 1.21 19.20
CA LYS A 336 2.42 1.16 20.34
C LYS A 336 3.27 1.16 21.60
N THR A 337 3.24 2.26 22.33
CA THR A 337 3.83 2.31 23.66
C THR A 337 3.10 1.28 24.52
N SER A 338 3.80 0.23 24.96
CA SER A 338 3.30 -0.58 26.06
C SER A 338 3.19 0.34 27.26
N LYS A 339 1.98 0.82 27.57
CA LYS A 339 1.79 1.61 28.79
C LYS A 339 1.91 0.61 29.94
N PRO A 340 2.92 0.72 30.82
CA PRO A 340 2.91 -0.08 32.05
C PRO A 340 1.60 0.22 32.79
N ILE A 341 0.77 -0.80 32.98
CA ILE A 341 -0.42 -0.70 33.81
C ILE A 341 0.09 -0.60 35.25
N PHE A 342 0.10 0.61 35.80
CA PHE A 342 0.40 0.81 37.21
C PHE A 342 -0.86 0.52 38.04
N LEU A 343 -0.81 -0.55 38.84
CA LEU A 343 -1.82 -0.85 39.85
C LEU A 343 -1.44 -0.12 41.14
N THR A 344 -2.14 0.97 41.45
CA THR A 344 -1.95 1.71 42.70
C THR A 344 -2.83 1.10 43.79
N LEU A 345 -2.21 0.44 44.78
CA LEU A 345 -2.90 -0.10 45.96
C LEU A 345 -2.98 0.98 47.05
N ASN A 346 -4.18 1.45 47.37
CA ASN A 346 -4.38 2.39 48.46
C ASN A 346 -4.55 1.61 49.79
N ALA A 347 -3.45 1.47 50.56
CA ALA A 347 -3.40 0.60 51.74
C ALA A 347 -4.05 1.20 53.02
N LYS A 348 -4.74 2.34 52.94
CA LYS A 348 -5.31 3.04 54.11
C LYS A 348 -6.66 2.50 54.59
N GLU A 349 -7.32 1.63 53.83
CA GLU A 349 -8.70 1.19 54.11
C GLU A 349 -8.79 -0.31 54.41
N LYS A 350 -8.10 -0.77 55.47
CA LYS A 350 -8.30 -2.14 55.99
C LYS A 350 -9.76 -2.40 56.40
N GLU A 351 -10.45 -1.36 56.86
CA GLU A 351 -11.83 -1.43 57.35
C GLU A 351 -12.84 -1.69 56.22
N LEU A 352 -12.55 -1.33 54.97
CA LEU A 352 -13.51 -1.51 53.86
C LEU A 352 -13.53 -2.92 53.26
N PHE A 353 -12.48 -3.73 53.45
CA PHE A 353 -12.41 -5.04 52.78
C PHE A 353 -13.49 -6.00 53.28
N ILE A 354 -13.66 -6.11 54.60
CA ILE A 354 -14.69 -6.98 55.18
C ILE A 354 -16.09 -6.44 54.86
N ASP A 355 -16.30 -5.12 54.90
CA ASP A 355 -17.60 -4.52 54.55
C ASP A 355 -17.97 -4.73 53.08
N CYS A 356 -17.01 -4.61 52.16
CA CYS A 356 -17.19 -4.98 50.76
C CYS A 356 -17.46 -6.48 50.59
N LEU A 357 -16.75 -7.34 51.33
CA LEU A 357 -16.95 -8.77 51.19
C LEU A 357 -18.34 -9.21 51.71
N LEU A 358 -18.78 -8.64 52.82
CA LEU A 358 -20.11 -8.91 53.40
C LEU A 358 -21.24 -8.33 52.55
N SER A 359 -21.02 -7.23 51.82
CA SER A 359 -22.02 -6.68 50.91
C SER A 359 -22.24 -7.52 49.65
N VAL A 360 -21.26 -8.35 49.25
CA VAL A 360 -21.34 -9.20 48.05
C VAL A 360 -22.32 -10.37 48.21
N THR A 361 -22.52 -10.88 49.43
CA THR A 361 -23.47 -11.99 49.66
C THR A 361 -23.87 -12.16 51.12
N ASN A 362 -25.14 -12.54 51.33
CA ASN A 362 -25.71 -12.93 52.62
C ASN A 362 -25.51 -14.42 52.99
N SER A 363 -24.82 -15.21 52.16
CA SER A 363 -24.61 -16.64 52.40
C SER A 363 -23.24 -16.90 53.05
N TYR A 364 -23.26 -17.37 54.30
CA TYR A 364 -22.04 -17.71 55.06
C TYR A 364 -21.14 -18.73 54.33
N LEU A 365 -21.73 -19.78 53.76
CA LEU A 365 -20.99 -20.79 52.99
C LEU A 365 -20.36 -20.20 51.71
N LYS A 366 -21.04 -19.24 51.08
CA LYS A 366 -20.51 -18.56 49.89
C LYS A 366 -19.34 -17.64 50.26
N LEU A 367 -19.43 -16.91 51.38
CA LEU A 367 -18.33 -16.07 51.90
C LEU A 367 -17.06 -16.90 52.17
N ILE A 368 -17.20 -18.04 52.82
CA ILE A 368 -16.08 -18.95 53.09
C ILE A 368 -15.42 -19.40 51.78
N ARG A 369 -16.23 -19.75 50.76
CA ARG A 369 -15.72 -20.16 49.45
C ARG A 369 -14.98 -19.01 48.74
N VAL A 370 -15.54 -17.80 48.75
CA VAL A 370 -14.90 -16.61 48.18
C VAL A 370 -13.54 -16.36 48.84
N MET A 371 -13.49 -16.35 50.18
CA MET A 371 -12.22 -16.18 50.92
C MET A 371 -11.22 -17.29 50.65
N SER A 372 -11.68 -18.54 50.50
CA SER A 372 -10.81 -19.66 50.16
C SER A 372 -10.18 -19.51 48.77
N PHE A 373 -10.92 -18.97 47.80
CA PHE A 373 -10.38 -18.64 46.48
C PHE A 373 -9.41 -17.46 46.53
N ILE A 374 -9.68 -16.44 47.33
CA ILE A 374 -8.75 -15.31 47.55
C ILE A 374 -7.43 -15.83 48.14
N PHE A 375 -7.47 -16.68 49.17
CA PHE A 375 -6.26 -17.29 49.75
C PHE A 375 -5.51 -18.17 48.75
N ARG A 376 -6.22 -18.92 47.92
CA ARG A 376 -5.61 -19.70 46.84
C ARG A 376 -4.94 -18.82 45.80
N PHE A 377 -5.58 -17.71 45.41
CA PHE A 377 -5.00 -16.73 44.50
C PHE A 377 -3.72 -16.14 45.10
N ILE A 378 -3.76 -15.64 46.34
CA ILE A 378 -2.59 -15.10 47.04
C ILE A 378 -1.45 -16.12 47.10
N PHE A 379 -1.76 -17.38 47.41
CA PHE A 379 -0.77 -18.45 47.45
C PHE A 379 -0.13 -18.69 46.08
N ASN A 380 -0.93 -18.82 45.02
CA ASN A 380 -0.46 -19.08 43.67
C ASN A 380 0.37 -17.90 43.12
N SER A 381 -0.04 -16.67 43.39
CA SER A 381 0.68 -15.46 42.98
C SER A 381 2.04 -15.34 43.67
N ARG A 382 2.21 -15.90 44.87
CA ARG A 382 3.50 -15.93 45.59
C ARG A 382 4.35 -17.16 45.28
N ASN A 383 3.77 -18.20 44.67
CA ASN A 383 4.43 -19.49 44.42
C ASN A 383 4.13 -19.99 42.99
N PRO A 384 4.68 -19.32 41.95
CA PRO A 384 4.36 -19.63 40.54
C PRO A 384 4.73 -21.06 40.13
N HIS A 385 5.68 -21.70 40.81
CA HIS A 385 6.13 -23.07 40.52
C HIS A 385 5.34 -24.17 41.25
N SER A 386 4.43 -23.82 42.18
CA SER A 386 3.65 -24.78 42.98
C SER A 386 2.17 -24.42 43.00
N LEU A 387 1.54 -24.33 41.84
CA LEU A 387 0.16 -23.88 41.71
C LEU A 387 -0.83 -24.87 42.34
N ARG A 388 -1.70 -24.34 43.20
CA ARG A 388 -2.85 -25.09 43.72
C ARG A 388 -3.96 -25.06 42.66
N SER A 389 -4.39 -26.23 42.19
CA SER A 389 -5.49 -26.44 41.24
C SER A 389 -6.65 -27.25 41.89
N GLY A 390 -7.77 -27.46 41.18
CA GLY A 390 -8.84 -28.39 41.61
C GLY A 390 -9.90 -27.86 42.61
N PRO A 391 -10.75 -28.74 43.18
CA PRO A 391 -11.79 -28.37 44.15
C PRO A 391 -11.22 -27.80 45.47
N LEU A 392 -12.03 -27.02 46.20
CA LEU A 392 -11.67 -26.55 47.53
C LEU A 392 -11.75 -27.72 48.54
N THR A 393 -10.67 -27.95 49.28
CA THR A 393 -10.61 -28.97 50.33
C THR A 393 -11.18 -28.46 51.65
N GLY A 394 -11.62 -29.37 52.53
CA GLY A 394 -12.19 -29.03 53.84
C GLY A 394 -11.26 -28.14 54.69
N ASP A 395 -9.95 -28.43 54.68
CA ASP A 395 -8.96 -27.64 55.43
C ASP A 395 -8.88 -26.18 54.93
N LYS A 396 -9.00 -25.96 53.62
CA LYS A 396 -8.97 -24.61 53.04
C LYS A 396 -10.22 -23.81 53.45
N LEU A 397 -11.37 -24.47 53.48
CA LEU A 397 -12.62 -23.87 53.94
C LEU A 397 -12.54 -23.53 55.43
N LYS A 398 -11.94 -24.41 56.25
CA LYS A 398 -11.74 -24.19 57.68
C LYS A 398 -10.87 -22.95 57.93
N VAL A 399 -9.71 -22.85 57.28
CA VAL A 399 -8.82 -21.68 57.41
C VAL A 399 -9.53 -20.38 57.01
N ALA A 400 -10.31 -20.40 55.92
CA ALA A 400 -11.10 -19.23 55.51
C ALA A 400 -12.19 -18.85 56.53
N SER A 401 -12.85 -19.84 57.12
CA SER A 401 -13.87 -19.60 58.17
C SER A 401 -13.27 -19.02 59.44
N GLU A 402 -12.14 -19.56 59.92
CA GLU A 402 -11.44 -19.08 61.11
C GLU A 402 -10.95 -17.65 60.91
N TYR A 403 -10.44 -17.33 59.72
CA TYR A 403 -10.03 -15.98 59.38
C TYR A 403 -11.21 -14.99 59.45
N LEU A 404 -12.34 -15.30 58.80
CA LEU A 404 -13.52 -14.44 58.83
C LEU A 404 -14.04 -14.22 60.25
N ILE A 405 -14.10 -15.28 61.06
CA ILE A 405 -14.51 -15.20 62.47
C ILE A 405 -13.55 -14.29 63.25
N LYS A 406 -12.24 -14.46 63.06
CA LYS A 406 -11.23 -13.68 63.75
C LYS A 406 -11.31 -12.20 63.38
N GLU A 407 -11.55 -11.86 62.12
CA GLU A 407 -11.71 -10.47 61.68
C GLU A 407 -12.95 -9.82 62.31
N VAL A 408 -14.09 -10.51 62.33
CA VAL A 408 -15.30 -10.01 63.00
C VAL A 408 -15.07 -9.89 64.52
N GLN A 409 -14.39 -10.85 65.13
CA GLN A 409 -14.07 -10.80 66.56
C GLN A 409 -13.17 -9.61 66.91
N VAL A 410 -12.15 -9.36 66.09
CA VAL A 410 -11.25 -8.21 66.26
C VAL A 410 -11.98 -6.89 66.14
N ARG A 411 -12.98 -6.79 65.26
CA ARG A 411 -13.82 -5.58 65.11
C ARG A 411 -14.76 -5.38 66.30
N GLU A 412 -15.62 -6.36 66.56
CA GLU A 412 -16.74 -6.23 67.52
C GLU A 412 -16.30 -6.33 68.98
N PHE A 413 -15.24 -7.10 69.24
CA PHE A 413 -14.71 -7.35 70.59
C PHE A 413 -13.31 -6.77 70.76
N SER A 414 -13.00 -5.69 70.03
CA SER A 414 -11.69 -5.03 70.06
C SER A 414 -11.22 -4.66 71.48
N LYS A 415 -12.15 -4.21 72.32
CA LYS A 415 -11.89 -3.82 73.73
C LYS A 415 -11.62 -5.05 74.60
N GLU A 416 -12.45 -6.08 74.49
CA GLU A 416 -12.31 -7.34 75.22
C GLU A 416 -11.02 -8.07 74.84
N ILE A 417 -10.68 -8.14 73.55
CA ILE A 417 -9.43 -8.74 73.07
C ILE A 417 -8.22 -7.92 73.56
N SER A 418 -8.33 -6.59 73.59
CA SER A 418 -7.26 -5.73 74.12
C SER A 418 -7.09 -5.89 75.62
N ALA A 419 -8.17 -6.11 76.38
CA ALA A 419 -8.14 -6.37 77.81
C ALA A 419 -7.56 -7.76 78.12
N LEU A 420 -7.96 -8.79 77.37
CA LEU A 420 -7.42 -10.16 77.48
C LEU A 420 -5.93 -10.22 77.18
N LYS A 421 -5.45 -9.49 76.16
CA LYS A 421 -4.01 -9.36 75.85
C LYS A 421 -3.21 -8.64 76.94
N LYS A 422 -3.87 -7.87 77.80
CA LYS A 422 -3.25 -7.12 78.91
C LYS A 422 -3.49 -7.77 80.28
N GLU A 423 -4.10 -8.96 80.33
CA GLU A 423 -4.45 -9.70 81.56
C GLU A 423 -5.34 -8.93 82.56
N ILE A 424 -6.21 -8.04 82.06
CA ILE A 424 -7.11 -7.24 82.92
C ILE A 424 -8.49 -7.90 82.99
N LEU A 425 -9.03 -8.09 84.20
CA LEU A 425 -10.39 -8.61 84.45
C LEU A 425 -11.46 -7.67 83.86
N PHE A 426 -12.13 -8.11 82.80
CA PHE A 426 -13.19 -7.37 82.12
C PHE A 426 -14.57 -7.88 82.57
N ARG A 427 -15.35 -7.07 83.31
CA ARG A 427 -16.76 -7.40 83.65
C ARG A 427 -17.69 -6.77 82.62
N ARG A 428 -18.41 -7.61 81.88
CA ARG A 428 -19.46 -7.18 80.94
C ARG A 428 -20.76 -6.95 81.73
N VAL A 429 -21.26 -5.73 81.76
CA VAL A 429 -22.63 -5.47 82.22
C VAL A 429 -23.56 -5.90 81.08
N VAL A 430 -24.30 -6.98 81.30
CA VAL A 430 -25.37 -7.41 80.39
C VAL A 430 -26.60 -6.58 80.76
N ILE A 431 -27.12 -5.80 79.81
CA ILE A 431 -28.46 -5.17 79.92
C ILE A 431 -29.45 -6.13 79.28
#